data_AF-A0A5P9F5Z2-F1
#
_entry.id   AF-A0A5P9F5Z2-F1
#
_cell.length_a   1.000
_cell.length_b   1.000
_cell.length_c   1.000
_cell.angle_alpha   90.00
_cell.angle_beta   90.00
_cell.angle_gamma   90.00
#
_symmetry.space_group_name_H-M   'P 1'
#
loop_
_entity.id
_entity.type
_entity.pdbx_description
1 polymer ?
#
loop_
_entity_poly.entity_id
_entity_poly.type
_entity_poly.pdbx_seq_one_letter_code
_entity_poly.pdbx_strand_id
1 'polypeptide(L)'
;MSINSFGHLFRVTTWGESHGPALGATVDGCPPGVPVDAEMIQHWLDRRKPGQNKYTTQRREADEVRILSGVFEGVTTGTPVQLMIENTDQRSKDYGDIKDKFRPGHADITYFQKYGVRDYRGGGRSSARETAARVAAGGLAREAIRAMAPDVQITGYMVQMGPHKIDRDAFDWDQIEQNPFWVPDAKAATDWADYLDGLRKSGSSVGAIIEVVARGVPAGLGAPVYGKLDTDLAAAMMSINAVKGVEIGEGMSAAMLTGELNADEIFAPTASEDIVEVFFKGARLDSTGAYIIRPQNENDKERWFKVKDLFHFTETKGGMTLQVVRKALNKRMIANGGLPVVKRAGPKYSSNHAGGILGGISTGQDIVVRFAVKPTSSILTTRRTITKTGEETEIITKGRHDPCVGIRAVPVGEAMMACVLLDHMLLHRGQVGENRGIIGPGA
;
A
#
# COMPACT_ATOMS: atom_id res chain seq x y z
N MET A 1 -15.81 24.19 0.33
CA MET A 1 -16.14 22.79 0.00
C MET A 1 -15.38 21.86 0.93
N SER A 2 -15.99 20.78 1.43
CA SER A 2 -15.23 19.72 2.10
C SER A 2 -14.34 19.02 1.08
N ILE A 3 -13.03 19.00 1.30
CA ILE A 3 -12.10 18.26 0.44
C ILE A 3 -12.38 16.77 0.63
N ASN A 4 -12.84 16.09 -0.42
CA ASN A 4 -13.14 14.65 -0.43
C ASN A 4 -12.43 13.89 -1.55
N SER A 5 -11.47 14.55 -2.22
CA SER A 5 -10.61 13.97 -3.25
C SER A 5 -9.16 13.93 -2.77
N PHE A 6 -8.44 12.90 -3.18
CA PHE A 6 -7.04 12.62 -2.88
C PHE A 6 -6.30 12.23 -4.17
N GLY A 7 -5.07 12.70 -4.36
CA GLY A 7 -4.26 12.45 -5.58
C GLY A 7 -4.41 13.50 -6.68
N HIS A 8 -3.50 13.48 -7.66
CA HIS A 8 -3.41 14.44 -8.76
C HIS A 8 -3.97 13.87 -10.08
N LEU A 9 -3.30 12.87 -10.64
CA LEU A 9 -3.70 12.14 -11.84
C LEU A 9 -4.51 10.91 -11.48
N PHE A 10 -4.00 10.04 -10.59
CA PHE A 10 -4.79 8.97 -10.00
C PHE A 10 -5.58 9.54 -8.81
N ARG A 11 -6.76 10.07 -9.11
CA ARG A 11 -7.54 10.85 -8.15
C ARG A 11 -8.71 10.05 -7.61
N VAL A 12 -8.71 9.84 -6.30
CA VAL A 12 -9.73 9.10 -5.57
C VAL A 12 -10.67 10.08 -4.87
N THR A 13 -11.95 10.05 -5.20
CA THR A 13 -12.99 10.85 -4.54
C THR A 13 -13.94 9.94 -3.77
N THR A 14 -14.00 10.06 -2.44
CA THR A 14 -14.88 9.21 -1.63
C THR A 14 -16.23 9.87 -1.35
N TRP A 15 -17.26 9.04 -1.16
CA TRP A 15 -18.63 9.46 -0.85
C TRP A 15 -19.33 8.44 0.07
N GLY A 16 -20.42 8.89 0.70
CA GLY A 16 -21.27 8.10 1.58
C GLY A 16 -20.93 8.20 3.07
N GLU A 17 -21.92 7.89 3.88
CA GLU A 17 -21.87 7.90 5.35
C GLU A 17 -21.97 6.48 5.89
N SER A 18 -21.43 6.26 7.09
CA SER A 18 -21.46 4.93 7.73
C SER A 18 -22.86 4.33 7.96
N HIS A 19 -23.90 5.16 8.03
CA HIS A 19 -25.30 4.75 8.19
C HIS A 19 -26.18 5.22 7.02
N GLY A 20 -25.55 5.58 5.90
CA GLY A 20 -26.24 5.73 4.62
C GLY A 20 -26.48 4.36 3.97
N PRO A 21 -27.21 4.30 2.85
CA PRO A 21 -27.47 3.05 2.14
C PRO A 21 -26.19 2.39 1.58
N ALA A 22 -25.22 3.21 1.17
CA ALA A 22 -23.95 2.76 0.61
C ALA A 22 -22.86 3.82 0.82
N LEU A 23 -21.62 3.41 0.54
CA LEU A 23 -20.46 4.28 0.40
C LEU A 23 -19.64 3.84 -0.82
N GLY A 24 -18.69 4.65 -1.22
CA GLY A 24 -17.83 4.27 -2.34
C GLY A 24 -16.76 5.28 -2.70
N ALA A 25 -16.15 5.03 -3.84
CA ALA A 25 -15.13 5.88 -4.44
C ALA A 25 -15.42 6.08 -5.93
N THR A 26 -15.15 7.28 -6.42
CA THR A 26 -14.96 7.57 -7.85
C THR A 26 -13.47 7.72 -8.07
N VAL A 27 -12.89 6.90 -8.94
CA VAL A 27 -11.46 6.93 -9.27
C VAL A 27 -11.29 7.47 -10.69
N ASP A 28 -10.70 8.67 -10.79
CA ASP A 28 -10.28 9.26 -12.06
C ASP A 28 -8.81 8.92 -12.35
N GLY A 29 -8.46 8.81 -13.63
CA GLY A 29 -7.08 8.67 -14.10
C GLY A 29 -6.45 7.29 -13.92
N CYS A 30 -7.26 6.25 -13.69
CA CYS A 30 -6.80 4.88 -13.89
C CYS A 30 -6.51 4.66 -15.39
N PRO A 31 -5.30 4.18 -15.77
CA PRO A 31 -4.97 3.95 -17.19
C PRO A 31 -5.95 2.97 -17.85
N PRO A 32 -6.24 3.10 -19.15
CA PRO A 32 -7.00 2.10 -19.90
C PRO A 32 -6.21 0.78 -20.04
N GLY A 33 -6.92 -0.33 -20.19
CA GLY A 33 -6.34 -1.65 -20.46
C GLY A 33 -5.80 -2.38 -19.23
N VAL A 34 -6.05 -1.89 -18.02
CA VAL A 34 -5.69 -2.59 -16.78
C VAL A 34 -6.71 -3.71 -16.55
N PRO A 35 -6.29 -4.99 -16.49
CA PRO A 35 -7.18 -6.08 -16.13
C PRO A 35 -7.72 -5.90 -14.71
N VAL A 36 -9.05 -5.92 -14.55
CA VAL A 36 -9.69 -5.78 -13.25
C VAL A 36 -11.11 -6.35 -13.25
N ASP A 37 -11.46 -7.02 -12.16
CA ASP A 37 -12.83 -7.38 -11.81
C ASP A 37 -13.10 -7.08 -10.33
N ALA A 38 -14.34 -7.35 -9.89
CA ALA A 38 -14.73 -7.11 -8.51
C ALA A 38 -14.00 -8.03 -7.51
N GLU A 39 -13.65 -9.26 -7.89
CA GLU A 39 -13.00 -10.24 -7.00
C GLU A 39 -11.56 -9.82 -6.67
N MET A 40 -10.84 -9.28 -7.67
CA MET A 40 -9.50 -8.73 -7.49
C MET A 40 -9.48 -7.59 -6.46
N ILE A 41 -10.51 -6.73 -6.47
CA ILE A 41 -10.65 -5.64 -5.48
C ILE A 41 -11.15 -6.20 -4.13
N GLN A 42 -12.08 -7.16 -4.16
CA GLN A 42 -12.68 -7.77 -2.98
C GLN A 42 -11.62 -8.40 -2.07
N HIS A 43 -10.58 -9.01 -2.63
CA HIS A 43 -9.44 -9.54 -1.88
C HIS A 43 -8.89 -8.54 -0.83
N TRP A 44 -8.73 -7.27 -1.21
CA TRP A 44 -8.20 -6.24 -0.31
C TRP A 44 -9.23 -5.77 0.71
N LEU A 45 -10.51 -5.69 0.31
CA LEU A 45 -11.61 -5.38 1.22
C LEU A 45 -11.77 -6.43 2.31
N ASP A 46 -11.60 -7.70 1.95
CA ASP A 46 -11.64 -8.81 2.89
C ASP A 46 -10.52 -8.70 3.92
N ARG A 47 -9.27 -8.40 3.52
CA ARG A 47 -8.16 -8.13 4.46
C ARG A 47 -8.45 -6.99 5.46
N ARG A 48 -9.30 -6.02 5.09
CA ARG A 48 -9.72 -4.89 5.94
C ARG A 48 -10.97 -5.18 6.79
N LYS A 49 -11.75 -6.19 6.40
CA LYS A 49 -13.09 -6.46 6.90
C LYS A 49 -13.08 -6.74 8.40
N PRO A 50 -14.05 -6.23 9.17
CA PRO A 50 -14.19 -6.58 10.58
C PRO A 50 -14.58 -8.05 10.76
N GLY A 51 -14.31 -8.62 11.94
CA GLY A 51 -14.83 -9.93 12.33
C GLY A 51 -14.06 -11.12 11.76
N GLN A 52 -12.89 -10.89 11.15
CA GLN A 52 -12.00 -11.97 10.69
C GLN A 52 -11.41 -12.79 11.84
N ASN A 53 -11.26 -12.18 13.02
CA ASN A 53 -10.69 -12.82 14.20
C ASN A 53 -11.29 -12.25 15.48
N LYS A 54 -10.99 -12.87 16.64
CA LYS A 54 -11.50 -12.43 17.95
C LYS A 54 -10.99 -11.06 18.41
N TYR A 55 -9.95 -10.53 17.76
CA TYR A 55 -9.25 -9.29 18.14
C TYR A 55 -9.75 -8.04 17.41
N THR A 56 -10.69 -8.21 16.46
CA THR A 56 -11.38 -7.11 15.78
C THR A 56 -12.86 -7.07 16.16
N THR A 57 -13.54 -5.98 15.80
CA THR A 57 -14.96 -5.78 16.03
C THR A 57 -15.77 -6.86 15.34
N GLN A 58 -16.74 -7.43 16.05
CA GLN A 58 -17.54 -8.57 15.57
C GLN A 58 -18.72 -8.12 14.68
N ARG A 59 -18.59 -7.01 13.97
CA ARG A 59 -19.56 -6.55 12.97
C ARG A 59 -19.50 -7.47 11.75
N ARG A 60 -20.65 -7.74 11.15
CA ARG A 60 -20.75 -8.57 9.95
C ARG A 60 -21.23 -7.71 8.80
N GLU A 61 -20.29 -7.05 8.13
CA GLU A 61 -20.55 -6.34 6.89
C GLU A 61 -20.07 -7.21 5.73
N ALA A 62 -20.86 -7.38 4.69
CA ALA A 62 -20.43 -8.15 3.52
C ALA A 62 -19.21 -7.50 2.84
N ASP A 63 -19.17 -6.17 2.82
CA ASP A 63 -18.14 -5.36 2.14
C ASP A 63 -17.99 -5.71 0.66
N GLU A 64 -19.08 -6.11 0.02
CA GLU A 64 -19.12 -6.45 -1.40
C GLU A 64 -18.95 -5.20 -2.26
N VAL A 65 -17.91 -5.18 -3.08
CA VAL A 65 -17.67 -4.11 -4.04
C VAL A 65 -18.37 -4.36 -5.36
N ARG A 66 -18.99 -3.31 -5.89
CA ARG A 66 -19.56 -3.28 -7.24
C ARG A 66 -18.85 -2.22 -8.06
N ILE A 67 -18.39 -2.61 -9.25
CA ILE A 67 -17.87 -1.68 -10.26
C ILE A 67 -19.06 -1.22 -11.11
N LEU A 68 -19.37 0.07 -11.08
CA LEU A 68 -20.54 0.65 -11.75
C LEU A 68 -20.21 1.33 -13.08
N SER A 69 -18.95 1.71 -13.30
CA SER A 69 -18.49 2.37 -14.52
C SER A 69 -16.98 2.16 -14.72
N GLY A 70 -16.47 2.59 -15.87
CA GLY A 70 -15.03 2.69 -16.12
C GLY A 70 -14.35 1.37 -16.48
N VAL A 71 -15.09 0.24 -16.47
CA VAL A 71 -14.62 -1.10 -16.85
C VAL A 71 -15.53 -1.68 -17.93
N PHE A 72 -14.94 -2.28 -18.97
CA PHE A 72 -15.64 -2.97 -20.05
C PHE A 72 -14.82 -4.20 -20.44
N GLU A 73 -15.47 -5.35 -20.62
CA GLU A 73 -14.82 -6.63 -20.97
C GLU A 73 -13.62 -7.00 -20.07
N GLY A 74 -13.72 -6.72 -18.75
CA GLY A 74 -12.70 -7.08 -17.76
C GLY A 74 -11.46 -6.19 -17.74
N VAL A 75 -11.47 -5.06 -18.47
CA VAL A 75 -10.39 -4.08 -18.46
C VAL A 75 -10.91 -2.67 -18.19
N THR A 76 -10.07 -1.83 -17.60
CA THR A 76 -10.36 -0.40 -17.44
C THR A 76 -10.42 0.30 -18.80
N THR A 77 -11.29 1.29 -18.91
CA THR A 77 -11.54 2.06 -20.14
C THR A 77 -10.74 3.36 -20.22
N GLY A 78 -10.05 3.74 -19.13
CA GLY A 78 -9.41 5.06 -18.99
C GLY A 78 -10.35 6.18 -18.53
N THR A 79 -11.65 5.88 -18.41
CA THR A 79 -12.67 6.79 -17.87
C THR A 79 -12.88 6.54 -16.36
N PRO A 80 -13.64 7.41 -15.64
CA PRO A 80 -13.83 7.27 -14.20
C PRO A 80 -14.41 5.91 -13.80
N VAL A 81 -13.72 5.23 -12.88
CA VAL A 81 -14.15 3.96 -12.29
C VAL A 81 -14.95 4.23 -11.02
N GLN A 82 -16.24 3.91 -11.06
CA GLN A 82 -17.13 4.08 -9.93
C GLN A 82 -17.23 2.78 -9.13
N LEU A 83 -16.86 2.84 -7.86
CA LEU A 83 -16.91 1.73 -6.91
C LEU A 83 -17.99 2.00 -5.86
N MET A 84 -18.85 1.03 -5.59
CA MET A 84 -19.91 1.10 -4.59
C MET A 84 -19.87 -0.11 -3.66
N ILE A 85 -20.08 0.14 -2.36
CA ILE A 85 -20.17 -0.86 -1.31
C ILE A 85 -21.42 -0.56 -0.48
N GLU A 86 -22.31 -1.55 -0.35
CA GLU A 86 -23.55 -1.41 0.42
C GLU A 86 -23.30 -1.55 1.93
N ASN A 87 -24.09 -0.85 2.75
CA ASN A 87 -24.04 -0.97 4.21
C ASN A 87 -25.17 -1.90 4.69
N THR A 88 -24.81 -3.03 5.31
CA THR A 88 -25.75 -4.13 5.61
C THR A 88 -26.04 -4.34 7.10
N ASP A 89 -25.15 -3.95 8.03
CA ASP A 89 -25.31 -4.14 9.50
C ASP A 89 -25.50 -2.80 10.23
N GLN A 90 -26.49 -2.00 9.81
CA GLN A 90 -26.79 -0.72 10.43
C GLN A 90 -27.59 -0.88 11.73
N ARG A 91 -26.95 -0.62 12.87
CA ARG A 91 -27.60 -0.64 14.20
C ARG A 91 -27.78 0.75 14.77
N SER A 92 -28.72 1.51 14.21
CA SER A 92 -29.00 2.89 14.65
C SER A 92 -29.49 3.01 16.10
N LYS A 93 -30.06 1.94 16.68
CA LYS A 93 -30.61 1.93 18.06
C LYS A 93 -29.53 2.03 19.15
N ASP A 94 -28.30 1.62 18.86
CA ASP A 94 -27.20 1.58 19.85
C ASP A 94 -26.65 2.99 20.18
N TYR A 95 -27.11 4.05 19.48
CA TYR A 95 -26.54 5.40 19.55
C TYR A 95 -27.47 6.46 20.17
N GLY A 96 -28.62 6.07 20.73
CA GLY A 96 -29.60 7.01 21.29
C GLY A 96 -29.02 7.95 22.34
N ASP A 97 -28.25 7.41 23.29
CA ASP A 97 -27.64 8.16 24.40
C ASP A 97 -26.54 9.14 23.95
N ILE A 98 -26.04 8.99 22.71
CA ILE A 98 -24.96 9.81 22.14
C ILE A 98 -25.54 10.99 21.35
N LYS A 99 -26.85 11.00 21.04
CA LYS A 99 -27.49 12.01 20.19
C LYS A 99 -27.16 13.44 20.61
N ASP A 100 -27.19 13.71 21.91
CA ASP A 100 -27.01 15.04 22.49
C ASP A 100 -25.72 15.22 23.29
N LYS A 101 -24.81 14.23 23.22
CA LYS A 101 -23.50 14.24 23.89
C LYS A 101 -22.36 14.11 22.87
N PHE A 102 -21.18 14.60 23.22
CA PHE A 102 -19.97 14.43 22.41
C PHE A 102 -19.07 13.32 22.99
N ARG A 103 -18.60 12.37 22.17
CA ARG A 103 -17.67 11.34 22.64
C ARG A 103 -16.25 11.91 22.70
N PRO A 104 -15.55 11.86 23.84
CA PRO A 104 -14.15 12.24 23.93
C PRO A 104 -13.30 11.47 22.92
N GLY A 105 -12.41 12.17 22.21
CA GLY A 105 -11.55 11.58 21.20
C GLY A 105 -12.21 11.29 19.84
N HIS A 106 -13.51 11.53 19.66
CA HIS A 106 -14.16 11.48 18.35
C HIS A 106 -14.31 12.87 17.72
N ALA A 107 -14.66 12.90 16.44
CA ALA A 107 -14.93 14.14 15.71
C ALA A 107 -16.27 14.80 16.08
N ASP A 108 -17.01 14.26 17.05
CA ASP A 108 -18.39 14.67 17.34
C ASP A 108 -18.53 16.18 17.57
N ILE A 109 -17.73 16.74 18.48
CA ILE A 109 -17.80 18.17 18.84
C ILE A 109 -17.29 19.05 17.71
N THR A 110 -16.18 18.68 17.07
CA THR A 110 -15.57 19.49 16.00
C THR A 110 -16.44 19.49 14.75
N TYR A 111 -17.10 18.38 14.45
CA TYR A 111 -18.05 18.28 13.32
C TYR A 111 -19.28 19.15 13.59
N PHE A 112 -19.84 19.11 14.81
CA PHE A 112 -20.98 19.94 15.18
C PHE A 112 -20.62 21.44 15.20
N GLN A 113 -19.50 21.82 15.79
CA GLN A 113 -19.03 23.22 15.81
C GLN A 113 -18.74 23.75 14.40
N LYS A 114 -18.25 22.91 13.49
CA LYS A 114 -17.93 23.30 12.12
C LYS A 114 -19.15 23.40 11.22
N TYR A 115 -20.07 22.43 11.29
CA TYR A 115 -21.15 22.28 10.30
C TYR A 115 -22.55 22.52 10.87
N GLY A 116 -22.71 22.67 12.19
CA GLY A 116 -24.01 22.80 12.86
C GLY A 116 -24.86 21.53 12.87
N VAL A 117 -24.53 20.53 12.05
CA VAL A 117 -25.21 19.23 11.94
C VAL A 117 -24.22 18.10 12.15
N ARG A 118 -24.65 17.06 12.87
CA ARG A 118 -23.84 15.86 13.13
C ARG A 118 -24.71 14.62 13.00
N ASP A 119 -24.28 13.66 12.19
CA ASP A 119 -24.85 12.31 12.25
C ASP A 119 -24.29 11.55 13.46
N TYR A 120 -25.11 11.46 14.50
CA TYR A 120 -24.78 10.77 15.74
C TYR A 120 -24.81 9.23 15.59
N ARG A 121 -25.36 8.70 14.49
CA ARG A 121 -25.43 7.27 14.19
C ARG A 121 -24.06 6.85 13.62
N GLY A 122 -23.12 6.52 14.50
CA GLY A 122 -21.80 6.01 14.10
C GLY A 122 -20.81 7.01 13.48
N GLY A 123 -21.04 8.33 13.63
CA GLY A 123 -20.08 9.37 13.26
C GLY A 123 -20.18 9.86 11.80
N GLY A 124 -21.19 9.42 11.05
CA GLY A 124 -21.47 9.90 9.69
C GLY A 124 -20.25 9.76 8.78
N ARG A 125 -19.87 10.88 8.15
CA ARG A 125 -18.71 10.97 7.24
C ARG A 125 -17.33 10.84 7.92
N SER A 126 -17.25 11.09 9.23
CA SER A 126 -15.99 10.98 10.00
C SER A 126 -15.68 9.55 10.46
N SER A 127 -16.58 8.62 10.18
CA SER A 127 -16.44 7.22 10.55
C SER A 127 -15.36 6.52 9.76
N ALA A 128 -14.62 5.61 10.41
CA ALA A 128 -13.64 4.74 9.74
C ALA A 128 -14.28 3.76 8.74
N ARG A 129 -15.61 3.72 8.63
CA ARG A 129 -16.33 2.98 7.57
C ARG A 129 -15.92 3.47 6.18
N GLU A 130 -15.63 4.76 6.03
CA GLU A 130 -15.15 5.37 4.78
C GLU A 130 -13.85 4.74 4.25
N THR A 131 -13.00 4.17 5.12
CA THR A 131 -11.77 3.48 4.70
C THR A 131 -12.02 2.29 3.78
N ALA A 132 -13.23 1.71 3.77
CA ALA A 132 -13.58 0.67 2.79
C ALA A 132 -13.50 1.21 1.36
N ALA A 133 -13.97 2.44 1.10
CA ALA A 133 -13.83 3.09 -0.20
C ALA A 133 -12.35 3.29 -0.59
N ARG A 134 -11.51 3.67 0.38
CA ARG A 134 -10.06 3.84 0.15
C ARG A 134 -9.38 2.53 -0.20
N VAL A 135 -9.73 1.43 0.50
CA VAL A 135 -9.19 0.10 0.21
C VAL A 135 -9.65 -0.41 -1.15
N ALA A 136 -10.91 -0.16 -1.54
CA ALA A 136 -11.39 -0.50 -2.87
C ALA A 136 -10.61 0.25 -3.97
N ALA A 137 -10.40 1.56 -3.79
CA ALA A 137 -9.58 2.36 -4.71
C ALA A 137 -8.11 1.91 -4.74
N GLY A 138 -7.55 1.54 -3.59
CA GLY A 138 -6.20 0.98 -3.48
C GLY A 138 -6.06 -0.38 -4.17
N GLY A 139 -7.10 -1.22 -4.14
CA GLY A 139 -7.14 -2.46 -4.92
C GLY A 139 -7.04 -2.21 -6.42
N LEU A 140 -7.81 -1.24 -6.94
CA LEU A 140 -7.68 -0.80 -8.33
C LEU A 140 -6.28 -0.21 -8.63
N ALA A 141 -5.72 0.56 -7.70
CA ALA A 141 -4.38 1.11 -7.84
C ALA A 141 -3.31 0.00 -7.93
N ARG A 142 -3.43 -1.05 -7.12
CA ARG A 142 -2.53 -2.21 -7.12
C ARG A 142 -2.57 -2.96 -8.45
N GLU A 143 -3.73 -3.14 -9.07
CA GLU A 143 -3.81 -3.80 -10.38
C GLU A 143 -3.19 -2.93 -11.50
N ALA A 144 -3.37 -1.61 -11.45
CA ALA A 144 -2.69 -0.71 -12.36
C ALA A 144 -1.16 -0.70 -12.15
N ILE A 145 -0.69 -0.72 -10.89
CA ILE A 145 0.73 -0.88 -10.56
C ILE A 145 1.26 -2.21 -11.10
N ARG A 146 0.55 -3.34 -10.89
CA ARG A 146 0.95 -4.66 -11.39
C ARG A 146 1.17 -4.65 -12.91
N ALA A 147 0.32 -3.94 -13.65
CA ALA A 147 0.44 -3.80 -15.10
C ALA A 147 1.62 -2.92 -15.54
N MET A 148 1.97 -1.88 -14.76
CA MET A 148 2.98 -0.88 -15.14
C MET A 148 4.38 -1.13 -14.55
N ALA A 149 4.43 -1.73 -13.36
CA ALA A 149 5.63 -1.93 -12.54
C ALA A 149 5.48 -3.24 -11.75
N PRO A 150 5.56 -4.41 -12.41
CA PRO A 150 5.25 -5.71 -11.82
C PRO A 150 6.16 -6.13 -10.66
N ASP A 151 7.34 -5.50 -10.53
CA ASP A 151 8.26 -5.76 -9.41
C ASP A 151 7.84 -5.04 -8.11
N VAL A 152 6.89 -4.11 -8.19
CA VAL A 152 6.46 -3.32 -7.03
C VAL A 152 5.61 -4.17 -6.10
N GLN A 153 6.06 -4.30 -4.85
CA GLN A 153 5.35 -5.02 -3.80
C GLN A 153 5.11 -4.07 -2.63
N ILE A 154 3.87 -3.98 -2.17
CA ILE A 154 3.47 -3.13 -1.04
C ILE A 154 2.93 -4.02 0.07
N THR A 155 3.57 -4.00 1.22
CA THR A 155 3.23 -4.82 2.39
C THR A 155 3.21 -3.96 3.64
N GLY A 156 2.13 -4.03 4.41
CA GLY A 156 2.01 -3.39 5.70
C GLY A 156 2.05 -4.40 6.84
N TYR A 157 2.61 -3.99 7.97
CA TYR A 157 2.69 -4.81 9.17
C TYR A 157 2.75 -3.95 10.44
N MET A 158 2.37 -4.53 11.58
CA MET A 158 2.46 -3.84 12.87
C MET A 158 3.86 -4.01 13.47
N VAL A 159 4.42 -2.92 14.01
CA VAL A 159 5.73 -2.92 14.68
C VAL A 159 5.65 -2.60 16.18
N GLN A 160 4.49 -2.17 16.66
CA GLN A 160 4.26 -1.90 18.08
C GLN A 160 2.76 -1.98 18.42
N MET A 161 2.43 -2.58 19.58
CA MET A 161 1.11 -2.51 20.22
C MET A 161 1.25 -1.98 21.63
N GLY A 162 0.71 -0.78 21.89
CA GLY A 162 0.86 -0.11 23.19
C GLY A 162 2.34 0.02 23.59
N PRO A 163 2.75 -0.48 24.78
CA PRO A 163 4.14 -0.44 25.20
C PRO A 163 5.02 -1.55 24.60
N HIS A 164 4.45 -2.50 23.84
CA HIS A 164 5.14 -3.68 23.35
C HIS A 164 5.60 -3.50 21.90
N LYS A 165 6.91 -3.36 21.69
CA LYS A 165 7.55 -3.32 20.36
C LYS A 165 7.87 -4.73 19.88
N ILE A 166 7.99 -4.92 18.57
CA ILE A 166 8.58 -6.14 18.00
C ILE A 166 10.08 -6.20 18.29
N ASP A 167 10.63 -7.41 18.26
CA ASP A 167 12.05 -7.61 18.05
C ASP A 167 12.38 -7.53 16.55
N ARG A 168 13.22 -6.58 16.16
CA ARG A 168 13.61 -6.39 14.75
C ARG A 168 14.53 -7.51 14.26
N ASP A 169 15.26 -8.19 15.15
CA ASP A 169 16.13 -9.33 14.79
C ASP A 169 15.31 -10.61 14.53
N ALA A 170 14.07 -10.67 15.04
CA ALA A 170 13.13 -11.76 14.82
C ALA A 170 12.20 -11.53 13.61
N PHE A 171 12.48 -10.52 12.79
CA PHE A 171 11.64 -10.16 11.65
C PHE A 171 11.63 -11.26 10.57
N ASP A 172 10.43 -11.73 10.23
CA ASP A 172 10.18 -12.66 9.14
C ASP A 172 8.96 -12.19 8.30
N TRP A 173 9.20 -12.00 7.00
CA TRP A 173 8.17 -11.61 6.03
C TRP A 173 7.03 -12.62 5.95
N ASP A 174 7.34 -13.91 6.09
CA ASP A 174 6.35 -14.97 5.92
C ASP A 174 5.36 -15.02 7.09
N GLN A 175 5.71 -14.44 8.25
CA GLN A 175 4.83 -14.40 9.42
C GLN A 175 3.67 -13.42 9.28
N ILE A 176 3.79 -12.38 8.44
CA ILE A 176 2.85 -11.24 8.41
C ILE A 176 1.41 -11.71 8.17
N GLU A 177 1.18 -12.60 7.20
CA GLU A 177 -0.16 -13.10 6.87
C GLU A 177 -0.60 -14.29 7.75
N GLN A 178 0.30 -14.82 8.59
CA GLN A 178 0.04 -16.04 9.39
C GLN A 178 -0.57 -15.75 10.77
N ASN A 179 -0.75 -14.48 11.12
CA ASN A 179 -1.22 -14.08 12.43
C ASN A 179 -2.22 -12.91 12.36
N PRO A 180 -3.06 -12.72 13.40
CA PRO A 180 -4.14 -11.74 13.37
C PRO A 180 -3.69 -10.28 13.55
N PHE A 181 -2.40 -10.02 13.76
CA PHE A 181 -1.84 -8.71 14.04
C PHE A 181 -0.97 -8.16 12.90
N TRP A 182 -0.81 -8.93 11.82
CA TRP A 182 0.10 -8.58 10.73
C TRP A 182 1.52 -8.35 11.21
N VAL A 183 1.96 -9.05 12.26
CA VAL A 183 3.28 -8.81 12.87
C VAL A 183 4.32 -9.75 12.27
N PRO A 184 5.53 -9.29 11.91
CA PRO A 184 6.58 -10.13 11.36
C PRO A 184 7.37 -10.89 12.44
N ASP A 185 6.96 -10.80 13.70
CA ASP A 185 7.61 -11.42 14.86
C ASP A 185 6.58 -12.36 15.54
N ALA A 186 6.79 -13.66 15.37
CA ALA A 186 5.88 -14.69 15.87
C ALA A 186 5.76 -14.69 17.40
N LYS A 187 6.82 -14.29 18.12
CA LYS A 187 6.78 -14.15 19.58
C LYS A 187 5.94 -12.95 19.97
N ALA A 188 6.15 -11.80 19.31
CA ALA A 188 5.31 -10.62 19.54
C ALA A 188 3.82 -10.91 19.26
N ALA A 189 3.50 -11.73 18.26
CA ALA A 189 2.11 -12.14 18.00
C ALA A 189 1.48 -12.84 19.22
N THR A 190 2.24 -13.72 19.88
CA THR A 190 1.79 -14.44 21.09
C THR A 190 1.65 -13.49 22.27
N ASP A 191 2.66 -12.65 22.52
CA ASP A 191 2.66 -11.70 23.64
C ASP A 191 1.51 -10.67 23.51
N TRP A 192 1.27 -10.18 22.29
CA TRP A 192 0.20 -9.21 22.02
C TRP A 192 -1.18 -9.83 22.15
N ALA A 193 -1.35 -11.12 21.83
CA ALA A 193 -2.60 -11.84 22.04
C ALA A 193 -3.03 -11.84 23.51
N ASP A 194 -2.11 -12.15 24.42
CA ASP A 194 -2.37 -12.17 25.87
C ASP A 194 -2.65 -10.75 26.40
N TYR A 195 -1.84 -9.79 25.99
CA TYR A 195 -2.01 -8.38 26.36
C TYR A 195 -3.39 -7.84 25.93
N LEU A 196 -3.79 -8.11 24.69
CA LEU A 196 -5.04 -7.62 24.14
C LEU A 196 -6.26 -8.32 24.78
N ASP A 197 -6.16 -9.60 25.13
CA ASP A 197 -7.21 -10.29 25.89
C ASP A 197 -7.37 -9.69 27.30
N GLY A 198 -6.29 -9.23 27.94
CA GLY A 198 -6.35 -8.45 29.18
C GLY A 198 -7.06 -7.09 29.03
N LEU A 199 -6.74 -6.34 27.96
CA LEU A 199 -7.39 -5.07 27.65
C LEU A 199 -8.89 -5.22 27.36
N ARG A 200 -9.28 -6.29 26.65
CA ARG A 200 -10.69 -6.60 26.38
C ARG A 200 -11.46 -6.88 27.67
N LYS A 201 -10.89 -7.68 28.59
CA LYS A 201 -11.50 -7.98 29.89
C LYS A 201 -11.68 -6.73 30.76
N SER A 202 -10.76 -5.77 30.67
CA SER A 202 -10.85 -4.48 31.37
C SER A 202 -11.71 -3.43 30.65
N GLY A 203 -12.24 -3.74 29.45
CA GLY A 203 -13.04 -2.80 28.66
C GLY A 203 -12.25 -1.61 28.11
N SER A 204 -10.93 -1.75 28.00
CA SER A 204 -9.99 -0.72 27.53
C SER A 204 -9.56 -0.97 26.07
N SER A 205 -8.76 -0.05 25.53
CA SER A 205 -8.21 -0.12 24.19
C SER A 205 -6.75 0.35 24.16
N VAL A 206 -6.06 0.07 23.06
CA VAL A 206 -4.66 0.44 22.87
C VAL A 206 -4.36 0.91 21.45
N GLY A 207 -3.35 1.76 21.33
CA GLY A 207 -2.83 2.22 20.04
C GLY A 207 -1.80 1.25 19.46
N ALA A 208 -1.26 1.62 18.30
CA ALA A 208 -0.26 0.83 17.59
C ALA A 208 0.59 1.69 16.66
N ILE A 209 1.72 1.13 16.23
CA ILE A 209 2.52 1.67 15.12
C ILE A 209 2.52 0.64 14.01
N ILE A 210 2.22 1.11 12.80
CA ILE A 210 2.20 0.32 11.57
C ILE A 210 3.37 0.80 10.71
N GLU A 211 4.07 -0.12 10.08
CA GLU A 211 5.06 0.13 9.03
C GLU A 211 4.50 -0.40 7.71
N VAL A 212 4.64 0.38 6.63
CA VAL A 212 4.28 -0.01 5.27
C VAL A 212 5.53 0.15 4.42
N VAL A 213 5.90 -0.93 3.73
CA VAL A 213 7.09 -1.00 2.89
C VAL A 213 6.67 -1.23 1.45
N ALA A 214 7.18 -0.40 0.53
CA ALA A 214 7.11 -0.66 -0.90
C ALA A 214 8.49 -1.04 -1.45
N ARG A 215 8.62 -2.27 -1.92
CA ARG A 215 9.84 -2.83 -2.53
C ARG A 215 9.73 -2.78 -4.05
N GLY A 216 10.87 -2.71 -4.74
CA GLY A 216 10.91 -2.69 -6.21
C GLY A 216 10.39 -1.40 -6.85
N VAL A 217 10.25 -0.33 -6.07
CA VAL A 217 9.79 0.97 -6.57
C VAL A 217 10.86 1.57 -7.49
N PRO A 218 10.53 2.00 -8.73
CA PRO A 218 11.50 2.64 -9.60
C PRO A 218 12.07 3.91 -8.97
N ALA A 219 13.37 4.17 -9.18
CA ALA A 219 13.97 5.45 -8.83
C ALA A 219 13.35 6.59 -9.65
N GLY A 220 13.31 7.80 -9.09
CA GLY A 220 12.89 9.03 -9.77
C GLY A 220 11.44 9.46 -9.57
N LEU A 221 10.63 8.73 -8.80
CA LEU A 221 9.25 9.12 -8.50
C LEU A 221 9.22 10.25 -7.47
N GLY A 222 8.46 11.31 -7.74
CA GLY A 222 8.36 12.50 -6.88
C GLY A 222 8.95 13.75 -7.52
N ALA A 223 8.90 14.85 -6.77
CA ALA A 223 9.39 16.16 -7.20
C ALA A 223 10.06 16.89 -6.01
N PRO A 224 10.96 17.86 -6.25
CA PRO A 224 11.82 18.40 -5.20
C PRO A 224 11.15 19.37 -4.20
N VAL A 225 9.96 19.90 -4.49
CA VAL A 225 9.36 21.00 -3.70
C VAL A 225 7.93 20.70 -3.21
N TYR A 226 6.93 20.81 -4.09
CA TYR A 226 5.51 20.68 -3.72
C TYR A 226 4.84 19.38 -4.17
N GLY A 227 5.55 18.55 -4.91
CA GLY A 227 5.12 17.20 -5.30
C GLY A 227 6.06 16.15 -4.75
N LYS A 228 6.58 16.34 -3.53
CA LYS A 228 7.49 15.38 -2.92
C LYS A 228 6.73 14.10 -2.56
N LEU A 229 7.34 12.96 -2.86
CA LEU A 229 6.76 11.65 -2.58
C LEU A 229 6.50 11.44 -1.08
N ASP A 230 7.45 11.83 -0.23
CA ASP A 230 7.33 11.75 1.23
C ASP A 230 6.19 12.61 1.79
N THR A 231 5.93 13.77 1.21
CA THR A 231 4.86 14.69 1.60
C THR A 231 3.50 14.08 1.30
N ASP A 232 3.34 13.50 0.11
CA ASP A 232 2.09 12.85 -0.28
C ASP A 232 1.85 11.56 0.50
N LEU A 233 2.89 10.75 0.77
CA LEU A 233 2.79 9.60 1.65
C LEU A 233 2.42 10.03 3.09
N ALA A 234 3.05 11.08 3.61
CA ALA A 234 2.73 11.60 4.94
C ALA A 234 1.27 12.08 5.04
N ALA A 235 0.79 12.83 4.04
CA ALA A 235 -0.59 13.25 3.96
C ALA A 235 -1.55 12.05 3.86
N ALA A 236 -1.20 11.06 3.03
CA ALA A 236 -1.99 9.85 2.83
C ALA A 236 -2.18 9.08 4.16
N MET A 237 -1.10 8.82 4.88
CA MET A 237 -1.14 8.10 6.16
C MET A 237 -1.81 8.93 7.26
N MET A 238 -1.48 10.23 7.38
CA MET A 238 -2.06 11.11 8.39
C MET A 238 -3.58 11.28 8.22
N SER A 239 -4.09 11.14 6.99
CA SER A 239 -5.52 11.23 6.70
C SER A 239 -6.32 9.99 7.16
N ILE A 240 -5.66 8.90 7.54
CA ILE A 240 -6.32 7.70 8.07
C ILE A 240 -6.85 8.01 9.46
N ASN A 241 -8.08 7.56 9.75
CA ASN A 241 -8.70 7.80 11.04
C ASN A 241 -7.81 7.29 12.19
N ALA A 242 -7.76 8.06 13.29
CA ALA A 242 -6.97 7.79 14.48
C ALA A 242 -5.44 7.94 14.32
N VAL A 243 -4.90 8.22 13.13
CA VAL A 243 -3.46 8.49 12.96
C VAL A 243 -3.08 9.83 13.62
N LYS A 244 -1.94 9.83 14.33
CA LYS A 244 -1.41 10.97 15.09
C LYS A 244 0.04 11.33 14.75
N GLY A 245 0.75 10.51 14.01
CA GLY A 245 2.14 10.71 13.62
C GLY A 245 2.49 9.87 12.39
N VAL A 246 3.37 10.38 11.55
CA VAL A 246 3.90 9.68 10.36
C VAL A 246 5.40 9.93 10.26
N GLU A 247 6.13 8.90 9.86
CA GLU A 247 7.58 8.89 9.73
C GLU A 247 7.99 8.24 8.41
N ILE A 248 9.10 8.71 7.83
CA ILE A 248 9.74 8.13 6.64
C ILE A 248 11.14 7.66 7.04
N GLY A 249 11.56 6.45 6.65
CA GLY A 249 12.90 5.95 6.96
C GLY A 249 13.15 5.83 8.45
N GLU A 250 14.19 6.49 8.98
CA GLU A 250 14.47 6.62 10.42
C GLU A 250 13.43 7.46 11.17
N GLY A 251 12.69 8.32 10.46
CA GLY A 251 11.67 9.15 11.07
C GLY A 251 12.25 10.12 12.10
N MET A 252 11.62 10.19 13.27
CA MET A 252 12.10 11.07 14.35
C MET A 252 13.44 10.62 14.94
N SER A 253 13.83 9.35 14.78
CA SER A 253 15.13 8.85 15.25
C SER A 253 16.31 9.50 14.51
N ALA A 254 16.08 10.01 13.29
CA ALA A 254 17.10 10.70 12.51
C ALA A 254 17.68 11.93 13.26
N ALA A 255 16.91 12.54 14.15
CA ALA A 255 17.37 13.69 14.96
C ALA A 255 18.50 13.32 15.94
N MET A 256 18.74 12.04 16.18
CA MET A 256 19.83 11.55 17.05
C MET A 256 21.11 11.20 16.27
N LEU A 257 21.08 11.26 14.93
CA LEU A 257 22.20 10.87 14.08
C LEU A 257 23.10 12.08 13.77
N THR A 258 24.42 11.85 13.72
CA THR A 258 25.34 12.81 13.09
C THR A 258 25.23 12.72 11.57
N GLY A 259 25.80 13.68 10.85
CA GLY A 259 25.75 13.68 9.38
C GLY A 259 26.34 12.41 8.76
N GLU A 260 27.41 11.88 9.34
CA GLU A 260 28.09 10.66 8.90
C GLU A 260 27.24 9.40 9.15
N LEU A 261 26.51 9.35 10.27
CA LEU A 261 25.63 8.23 10.61
C LEU A 261 24.30 8.25 9.83
N ASN A 262 23.84 9.44 9.43
CA ASN A 262 22.59 9.58 8.66
C ASN A 262 22.81 9.40 7.15
N ALA A 263 24.05 9.56 6.67
CA ALA A 263 24.34 9.47 5.24
C ALA A 263 24.29 8.01 4.77
N ASP A 264 23.29 7.70 3.94
CA ASP A 264 23.26 6.45 3.17
C ASP A 264 24.33 6.51 2.07
N GLU A 265 25.53 5.99 2.34
CA GLU A 265 26.68 6.03 1.42
C GLU A 265 26.38 5.30 0.11
N ILE A 266 26.83 5.87 -1.01
CA ILE A 266 26.47 5.41 -2.37
C ILE A 266 27.67 4.73 -3.02
N PHE A 267 27.47 3.48 -3.44
CA PHE A 267 28.46 2.64 -4.09
C PHE A 267 28.08 2.31 -5.53
N ALA A 268 29.09 2.05 -6.36
CA ALA A 268 28.88 1.62 -7.73
C ALA A 268 28.11 0.29 -7.78
N PRO A 269 27.23 0.08 -8.78
CA PRO A 269 26.62 -1.22 -9.02
C PRO A 269 27.69 -2.31 -9.17
N THR A 270 27.51 -3.45 -8.52
CA THR A 270 28.41 -4.60 -8.68
C THR A 270 28.19 -5.26 -10.04
N ALA A 271 29.25 -5.43 -10.82
CA ALA A 271 29.20 -5.97 -12.19
C ALA A 271 28.64 -7.41 -12.33
N SER A 272 28.41 -8.12 -11.23
CA SER A 272 27.84 -9.48 -11.20
C SER A 272 26.32 -9.53 -11.34
N GLU A 273 25.62 -8.41 -11.19
CA GLU A 273 24.14 -8.34 -11.16
C GLU A 273 23.52 -7.78 -12.45
N ASP A 274 24.32 -7.55 -13.50
CA ASP A 274 23.82 -7.27 -14.85
C ASP A 274 23.18 -8.56 -15.43
N ILE A 275 22.06 -9.00 -14.85
CA ILE A 275 21.22 -10.06 -15.39
C ILE A 275 20.44 -9.45 -16.55
N VAL A 276 20.81 -9.84 -17.77
CA VAL A 276 20.00 -9.52 -18.94
C VAL A 276 18.93 -10.59 -19.07
N GLU A 277 17.67 -10.22 -18.86
CA GLU A 277 16.53 -11.06 -19.24
C GLU A 277 16.26 -10.88 -20.74
N VAL A 278 16.46 -11.95 -21.50
CA VAL A 278 16.15 -11.96 -22.94
C VAL A 278 14.96 -12.89 -23.18
N PHE A 279 13.86 -12.32 -23.68
CA PHE A 279 12.70 -13.09 -24.11
C PHE A 279 12.87 -13.54 -25.57
N PHE A 280 12.81 -14.85 -25.81
CA PHE A 280 12.80 -15.41 -27.17
C PHE A 280 11.46 -16.09 -27.46
N LYS A 281 10.80 -15.74 -28.56
CA LYS A 281 9.70 -16.54 -29.12
C LYS A 281 10.29 -17.71 -29.92
N GLY A 282 9.98 -18.95 -29.54
CA GLY A 282 10.32 -20.16 -30.32
C GLY A 282 11.62 -20.89 -29.94
N ALA A 283 12.12 -20.70 -28.72
CA ALA A 283 13.22 -21.53 -28.18
C ALA A 283 12.75 -22.98 -27.94
N ARG A 284 13.62 -23.96 -28.20
CA ARG A 284 13.36 -25.39 -27.94
C ARG A 284 14.62 -26.13 -27.51
N LEU A 285 14.46 -27.27 -26.86
CA LEU A 285 15.56 -28.18 -26.48
C LEU A 285 15.91 -29.09 -27.65
N ASP A 286 17.21 -29.27 -27.92
CA ASP A 286 17.71 -30.31 -28.82
C ASP A 286 17.82 -31.67 -28.13
N SER A 287 18.12 -32.73 -28.90
CA SER A 287 18.27 -34.10 -28.39
C SER A 287 19.43 -34.30 -27.41
N THR A 288 20.25 -33.28 -27.18
CA THR A 288 21.39 -33.30 -26.26
C THR A 288 21.13 -32.49 -24.98
N GLY A 289 19.92 -31.96 -24.80
CA GLY A 289 19.57 -31.14 -23.65
C GLY A 289 20.00 -29.68 -23.77
N ALA A 290 20.44 -29.22 -24.96
CA ALA A 290 20.86 -27.84 -25.18
C ALA A 290 19.72 -26.99 -25.74
N TYR A 291 19.58 -25.75 -25.26
CA TYR A 291 18.63 -24.79 -25.80
C TYR A 291 19.08 -24.24 -27.16
N ILE A 292 18.16 -24.20 -28.12
CA ILE A 292 18.35 -23.64 -29.45
C ILE A 292 17.34 -22.52 -29.74
N ILE A 293 17.83 -21.41 -30.31
CA ILE A 293 17.04 -20.22 -30.67
C ILE A 293 17.07 -19.96 -32.18
N ARG A 294 15.96 -19.44 -32.72
CA ARG A 294 15.80 -19.09 -34.14
C ARG A 294 15.81 -17.56 -34.30
N PRO A 295 16.64 -16.99 -35.20
CA PRO A 295 16.62 -15.56 -35.50
C PRO A 295 15.35 -15.14 -36.27
N GLN A 296 14.89 -13.91 -36.07
CA GLN A 296 13.58 -13.42 -36.53
C GLN A 296 13.58 -12.78 -37.93
N ASN A 297 14.62 -12.97 -38.75
CA ASN A 297 14.64 -12.45 -40.14
C ASN A 297 14.11 -13.49 -41.13
N GLU A 298 13.15 -13.09 -41.96
CA GLU A 298 12.48 -13.94 -42.97
C GLU A 298 13.41 -14.54 -44.04
N ASN A 299 14.64 -14.01 -44.17
CA ASN A 299 15.62 -14.44 -45.17
C ASN A 299 16.68 -15.43 -44.67
N ASP A 300 16.80 -15.68 -43.36
CA ASP A 300 17.75 -16.66 -42.83
C ASP A 300 17.04 -18.01 -42.61
N LYS A 301 16.92 -18.79 -43.69
CA LYS A 301 16.42 -20.16 -43.60
C LYS A 301 17.42 -21.03 -42.81
N GLU A 302 16.94 -21.58 -41.70
CA GLU A 302 17.45 -22.78 -40.99
C GLU A 302 18.69 -22.67 -40.08
N ARG A 303 19.16 -21.49 -39.66
CA ARG A 303 20.24 -21.43 -38.65
C ARG A 303 19.69 -21.42 -37.22
N TRP A 304 19.94 -22.52 -36.50
CA TRP A 304 19.73 -22.66 -35.05
C TRP A 304 21.07 -22.52 -34.32
N PHE A 305 21.11 -21.71 -33.26
CA PHE A 305 22.33 -21.52 -32.46
C PHE A 305 22.26 -22.35 -31.17
N LYS A 306 23.30 -23.14 -30.88
CA LYS A 306 23.45 -23.83 -29.59
C LYS A 306 23.94 -22.86 -28.53
N VAL A 307 23.16 -22.72 -27.47
CA VAL A 307 23.47 -21.86 -26.33
C VAL A 307 23.93 -22.76 -25.19
N LYS A 308 25.19 -23.21 -25.24
CA LYS A 308 25.74 -24.14 -24.24
C LYS A 308 26.65 -23.40 -23.25
N ASP A 309 26.53 -23.80 -21.98
CA ASP A 309 27.48 -23.60 -20.87
C ASP A 309 27.76 -22.16 -20.38
N LEU A 310 26.97 -21.16 -20.79
CA LEU A 310 27.19 -19.75 -20.41
C LEU A 310 26.00 -19.06 -19.71
N PHE A 311 24.88 -19.76 -19.50
CA PHE A 311 23.61 -19.13 -19.11
C PHE A 311 22.78 -20.01 -18.18
N HIS A 312 22.03 -19.38 -17.27
CA HIS A 312 21.00 -20.04 -16.46
C HIS A 312 19.64 -19.84 -17.14
N PHE A 313 18.84 -20.90 -17.24
CA PHE A 313 17.52 -20.87 -17.87
C PHE A 313 16.45 -21.19 -16.84
N THR A 314 15.36 -20.43 -16.87
CA THR A 314 14.16 -20.70 -16.07
C THR A 314 12.95 -20.76 -17.01
N GLU A 315 12.20 -21.85 -16.94
CA GLU A 315 10.98 -22.04 -17.73
C GLU A 315 9.83 -21.24 -17.09
N THR A 316 9.09 -20.45 -17.88
CA THR A 316 7.94 -19.67 -17.42
C THR A 316 6.70 -20.02 -18.24
N LYS A 317 5.50 -19.82 -17.67
CA LYS A 317 4.23 -20.04 -18.41
C LYS A 317 4.14 -19.05 -19.59
N GLY A 318 4.53 -19.49 -20.77
CA GLY A 318 4.50 -18.71 -22.02
C GLY A 318 5.82 -18.62 -22.78
N GLY A 319 6.93 -19.17 -22.26
CA GLY A 319 8.23 -19.18 -22.93
C GLY A 319 9.39 -19.57 -22.01
N MET A 320 10.62 -19.39 -22.49
CA MET A 320 11.84 -19.56 -21.68
C MET A 320 12.46 -18.21 -21.38
N THR A 321 12.90 -18.01 -20.14
CA THR A 321 13.63 -16.82 -19.70
C THR A 321 15.12 -17.16 -19.60
N LEU A 322 15.97 -16.41 -20.31
CA LEU A 322 17.43 -16.55 -20.27
C LEU A 322 18.01 -15.52 -19.30
N GLN A 323 18.80 -15.95 -18.31
CA GLN A 323 19.63 -15.07 -17.49
C GLN A 323 21.06 -15.03 -18.04
N VAL A 324 21.49 -13.87 -18.54
CA VAL A 324 22.83 -13.67 -19.11
C VAL A 324 23.70 -12.81 -18.20
N VAL A 325 24.92 -13.27 -17.90
CA VAL A 325 26.00 -12.43 -17.37
C VAL A 325 26.64 -11.67 -18.55
N ARG A 326 26.62 -10.34 -18.48
CA ARG A 326 27.04 -9.38 -19.54
C ARG A 326 28.34 -9.70 -20.29
N LYS A 327 29.30 -10.40 -19.67
CA LYS A 327 30.59 -10.77 -20.29
C LYS A 327 30.46 -11.68 -21.52
N ALA A 328 29.33 -12.35 -21.73
CA ALA A 328 29.15 -13.33 -22.82
C ALA A 328 28.33 -12.82 -24.03
N LEU A 329 27.74 -11.62 -23.97
CA LEU A 329 26.93 -11.07 -25.07
C LEU A 329 27.83 -10.53 -26.19
N ASN A 330 28.13 -11.40 -27.15
CA ASN A 330 28.93 -11.08 -28.32
C ASN A 330 28.22 -10.03 -29.20
N LYS A 331 28.96 -9.07 -29.78
CA LYS A 331 28.46 -7.91 -30.55
C LYS A 331 27.47 -8.23 -31.70
N ARG A 332 27.38 -9.49 -32.15
CA ARG A 332 26.51 -9.92 -33.26
C ARG A 332 25.03 -10.13 -32.88
N MET A 333 24.68 -10.36 -31.62
CA MET A 333 23.28 -10.58 -31.21
C MET A 333 22.45 -9.29 -31.13
N ILE A 334 23.10 -8.13 -31.04
CA ILE A 334 22.46 -6.83 -30.78
C ILE A 334 21.80 -6.24 -32.05
N ALA A 335 22.03 -6.83 -33.22
CA ALA A 335 21.72 -6.21 -34.51
C ALA A 335 20.33 -6.51 -35.12
N ASN A 336 19.50 -7.41 -34.56
CA ASN A 336 18.29 -7.89 -35.24
C ASN A 336 17.02 -7.94 -34.36
N GLY A 337 16.45 -6.76 -34.07
CA GLY A 337 15.00 -6.59 -33.87
C GLY A 337 14.39 -7.26 -32.63
N GLY A 338 14.59 -6.63 -31.48
CA GLY A 338 14.05 -7.06 -30.19
C GLY A 338 15.13 -6.97 -29.12
N LEU A 339 15.47 -5.75 -28.71
CA LEU A 339 16.47 -5.54 -27.65
C LEU A 339 15.95 -6.20 -26.36
N PRO A 340 16.74 -7.08 -25.71
CA PRO A 340 16.44 -7.45 -24.34
C PRO A 340 16.45 -6.21 -23.44
N VAL A 341 15.46 -6.11 -22.56
CA VAL A 341 15.46 -5.09 -21.50
C VAL A 341 16.52 -5.50 -20.49
N VAL A 342 17.74 -4.97 -20.66
CA VAL A 342 18.79 -5.07 -19.65
C VAL A 342 18.35 -4.20 -18.48
N LYS A 343 17.83 -4.79 -17.39
CA LYS A 343 17.74 -4.09 -16.10
C LYS A 343 19.16 -3.84 -15.64
N ARG A 344 19.64 -2.60 -15.81
CA ARG A 344 20.94 -2.18 -15.29
C ARG A 344 20.86 -2.16 -13.77
N ALA A 345 21.83 -2.74 -13.10
CA ALA A 345 21.93 -2.62 -11.65
C ALA A 345 22.07 -1.12 -11.29
N GLY A 346 21.19 -0.63 -10.43
CA GLY A 346 21.25 0.74 -9.90
C GLY A 346 22.38 0.91 -8.87
N PRO A 347 22.63 2.14 -8.40
CA PRO A 347 23.55 2.37 -7.30
C PRO A 347 23.17 1.52 -6.07
N LYS A 348 24.18 1.08 -5.32
CA LYS A 348 23.99 0.41 -4.02
C LYS A 348 24.18 1.42 -2.89
N TYR A 349 23.47 1.20 -1.79
CA TYR A 349 23.52 2.07 -0.61
C TYR A 349 23.97 1.26 0.61
N SER A 350 24.75 1.86 1.52
CA SER A 350 25.18 1.21 2.78
C SER A 350 24.01 0.85 3.70
N SER A 351 22.97 1.68 3.67
CA SER A 351 21.84 1.70 4.59
C SER A 351 20.63 2.34 3.90
N ASN A 352 19.50 2.42 4.59
CA ASN A 352 18.28 3.05 4.08
C ASN A 352 17.64 3.96 5.15
N HIS A 353 18.45 4.79 5.79
CA HIS A 353 17.98 5.73 6.81
C HIS A 353 17.00 6.76 6.24
N ALA A 354 17.16 7.11 4.97
CA ALA A 354 16.24 7.98 4.24
C ALA A 354 14.88 7.33 3.92
N GLY A 355 14.73 6.01 4.08
CA GLY A 355 13.49 5.30 3.77
C GLY A 355 13.11 5.34 2.30
N GLY A 356 14.11 5.26 1.42
CA GLY A 356 13.96 5.18 -0.02
C GLY A 356 13.64 6.51 -0.72
N ILE A 357 13.68 7.64 0.00
CA ILE A 357 13.32 8.96 -0.53
C ILE A 357 14.40 9.99 -0.19
N LEU A 358 15.02 10.58 -1.21
CA LEU A 358 15.99 11.67 -1.06
C LEU A 358 15.50 12.91 -1.81
N GLY A 359 15.47 14.05 -1.13
CA GLY A 359 14.98 15.30 -1.72
C GLY A 359 13.52 15.23 -2.19
N GLY A 360 12.71 14.31 -1.63
CA GLY A 360 11.34 14.07 -2.06
C GLY A 360 11.19 13.18 -3.30
N ILE A 361 12.27 12.52 -3.75
CA ILE A 361 12.30 11.66 -4.93
C ILE A 361 12.76 10.25 -4.54
N SER A 362 12.14 9.20 -5.09
CA SER A 362 12.52 7.81 -4.80
C SER A 362 13.93 7.49 -5.29
N THR A 363 14.70 6.78 -4.45
CA THR A 363 16.08 6.37 -4.76
C THR A 363 16.15 5.03 -5.50
N GLY A 364 15.08 4.24 -5.44
CA GLY A 364 15.05 2.85 -5.89
C GLY A 364 15.27 1.83 -4.77
N GLN A 365 15.66 2.29 -3.57
CA GLN A 365 15.58 1.47 -2.36
C GLN A 365 14.11 1.31 -1.90
N ASP A 366 13.90 0.39 -0.97
CA ASP A 366 12.60 0.19 -0.34
C ASP A 366 12.09 1.51 0.27
N ILE A 367 10.85 1.88 -0.07
CA ILE A 367 10.19 3.02 0.56
C ILE A 367 9.59 2.54 1.88
N VAL A 368 10.00 3.17 2.97
CA VAL A 368 9.57 2.79 4.33
C VAL A 368 8.81 3.93 4.98
N VAL A 369 7.54 3.69 5.30
CA VAL A 369 6.66 4.65 5.98
C VAL A 369 6.09 4.03 7.24
N ARG A 370 6.18 4.74 8.36
CA ARG A 370 5.49 4.35 9.61
C ARG A 370 4.42 5.34 9.99
N PHE A 371 3.34 4.86 10.58
CA PHE A 371 2.32 5.74 11.15
C PHE A 371 1.79 5.21 12.49
N ALA A 372 1.51 6.15 13.40
CA ALA A 372 1.05 5.87 14.75
C ALA A 372 -0.46 6.09 14.86
N VAL A 373 -1.20 5.06 15.26
CA VAL A 373 -2.64 5.15 15.56
C VAL A 373 -2.87 5.23 17.07
N LYS A 374 -3.71 6.19 17.48
CA LYS A 374 -4.12 6.30 18.89
C LYS A 374 -5.07 5.16 19.30
N PRO A 375 -5.24 4.90 20.61
CA PRO A 375 -6.26 3.97 21.11
C PRO A 375 -7.69 4.32 20.67
N THR A 376 -8.51 3.29 20.48
CA THR A 376 -9.94 3.43 20.19
C THR A 376 -10.64 4.23 21.28
N SER A 377 -11.24 5.37 20.95
CA SER A 377 -11.82 6.26 21.96
C SER A 377 -13.16 5.79 22.52
N SER A 378 -13.81 4.82 21.87
CA SER A 378 -15.04 4.20 22.36
C SER A 378 -14.71 3.01 23.26
N ILE A 379 -14.79 3.24 24.57
CA ILE A 379 -14.49 2.27 25.63
C ILE A 379 -15.64 2.16 26.63
N LEU A 380 -15.65 1.08 27.41
CA LEU A 380 -16.71 0.79 28.38
C LEU A 380 -16.56 1.56 29.70
N THR A 381 -15.43 2.25 29.90
CA THR A 381 -15.22 3.10 31.07
C THR A 381 -15.91 4.45 30.90
N THR A 382 -16.56 4.92 31.97
CA THR A 382 -17.17 6.26 32.02
C THR A 382 -16.16 7.36 31.74
N ARG A 383 -16.58 8.35 30.96
CA ARG A 383 -15.81 9.57 30.66
C ARG A 383 -16.68 10.81 30.83
N ARG A 384 -16.06 11.87 31.34
CA ARG A 384 -16.66 13.22 31.39
C ARG A 384 -16.75 13.81 29.99
N THR A 385 -17.83 14.51 29.72
CA THR A 385 -18.07 15.24 28.48
C THR A 385 -19.08 16.35 28.72
N ILE A 386 -19.53 17.00 27.65
CA ILE A 386 -20.61 18.00 27.67
C ILE A 386 -21.74 17.60 26.73
N THR A 387 -22.94 18.12 27.00
CA THR A 387 -24.08 18.08 26.09
C THR A 387 -23.94 19.13 24.98
N LYS A 388 -24.84 19.10 23.98
CA LYS A 388 -24.94 20.16 22.97
C LYS A 388 -25.26 21.54 23.57
N THR A 389 -25.90 21.61 24.74
CA THR A 389 -26.21 22.86 25.45
C THR A 389 -25.02 23.37 26.26
N GLY A 390 -23.94 22.58 26.39
CA GLY A 390 -22.74 22.94 27.13
C GLY A 390 -22.71 22.46 28.58
N GLU A 391 -23.74 21.72 29.03
CA GLU A 391 -23.81 21.20 30.39
C GLU A 391 -22.87 20.00 30.57
N GLU A 392 -22.19 19.95 31.73
CA GLU A 392 -21.35 18.81 32.09
C GLU A 392 -22.18 17.53 32.23
N THR A 393 -21.67 16.43 31.69
CA THR A 393 -22.31 15.12 31.78
C THR A 393 -21.28 14.00 31.65
N GLU A 394 -21.76 12.78 31.74
CA GLU A 394 -20.96 11.58 31.53
C GLU A 394 -21.47 10.79 30.33
N ILE A 395 -20.56 10.05 29.72
CA ILE A 395 -20.87 9.15 28.61
C ILE A 395 -20.12 7.83 28.77
N ILE A 396 -20.84 6.75 28.46
CA ILE A 396 -20.28 5.41 28.29
C ILE A 396 -20.67 4.98 26.88
N THR A 397 -19.69 4.59 26.07
CA THR A 397 -20.00 4.05 24.74
C THR A 397 -20.12 2.54 24.82
N LYS A 398 -21.35 2.04 24.76
CA LYS A 398 -21.62 0.60 24.69
C LYS A 398 -21.53 0.15 23.23
N GLY A 399 -20.93 -1.00 22.97
CA GLY A 399 -20.86 -1.56 21.63
C GLY A 399 -19.64 -2.42 21.35
N ARG A 400 -19.61 -2.98 20.14
CA ARG A 400 -18.50 -3.79 19.62
C ARG A 400 -17.46 -2.88 18.99
N HIS A 401 -16.43 -2.53 19.74
CA HIS A 401 -15.32 -1.69 19.28
C HIS A 401 -14.04 -2.50 19.18
N ASP A 402 -13.18 -2.10 18.23
CA ASP A 402 -11.85 -2.69 18.12
C ASP A 402 -11.04 -2.35 19.38
N PRO A 403 -10.46 -3.33 20.09
CA PRO A 403 -9.55 -3.07 21.22
C PRO A 403 -8.23 -2.45 20.73
N CYS A 404 -7.86 -2.68 19.46
CA CYS A 404 -6.80 -1.97 18.77
C CYS A 404 -7.22 -1.73 17.30
N VAL A 405 -7.37 -0.47 16.90
CA VAL A 405 -7.68 -0.12 15.50
C VAL A 405 -6.50 -0.34 14.54
N GLY A 406 -5.28 -0.50 15.06
CA GLY A 406 -4.07 -0.69 14.25
C GLY A 406 -4.13 -1.90 13.34
N ILE A 407 -4.76 -2.98 13.81
CA ILE A 407 -4.94 -4.23 13.04
C ILE A 407 -5.64 -3.95 11.71
N ARG A 408 -6.72 -3.16 11.73
CA ARG A 408 -7.48 -2.82 10.51
C ARG A 408 -6.90 -1.62 9.76
N ALA A 409 -5.95 -0.90 10.35
CA ALA A 409 -5.28 0.21 9.70
C ALA A 409 -4.18 -0.27 8.72
N VAL A 410 -3.62 -1.46 8.91
CA VAL A 410 -2.61 -2.07 8.03
C VAL A 410 -3.04 -2.09 6.55
N PRO A 411 -4.17 -2.75 6.17
CA PRO A 411 -4.60 -2.78 4.76
C PRO A 411 -5.03 -1.40 4.23
N VAL A 412 -5.40 -0.46 5.12
CA VAL A 412 -5.71 0.92 4.72
C VAL A 412 -4.41 1.68 4.40
N GLY A 413 -3.36 1.53 5.19
CA GLY A 413 -2.04 2.11 4.93
C GLY A 413 -1.46 1.60 3.61
N GLU A 414 -1.54 0.30 3.38
CA GLU A 414 -1.19 -0.32 2.10
C GLU A 414 -1.94 0.29 0.91
N ALA A 415 -3.27 0.41 1.02
CA ALA A 415 -4.11 0.99 -0.03
C ALA A 415 -3.75 2.46 -0.32
N MET A 416 -3.50 3.25 0.73
CA MET A 416 -3.08 4.64 0.60
C MET A 416 -1.70 4.77 -0.07
N MET A 417 -0.74 3.90 0.27
CA MET A 417 0.55 3.84 -0.39
C MET A 417 0.41 3.48 -1.88
N ALA A 418 -0.43 2.49 -2.21
CA ALA A 418 -0.68 2.12 -3.60
C ALA A 418 -1.24 3.28 -4.42
N CYS A 419 -2.22 4.01 -3.88
CA CYS A 419 -2.76 5.20 -4.55
C CYS A 419 -1.69 6.27 -4.80
N VAL A 420 -0.83 6.55 -3.81
CA VAL A 420 0.26 7.55 -3.95
C VAL A 420 1.28 7.09 -4.98
N LEU A 421 1.76 5.85 -4.89
CA LEU A 421 2.79 5.35 -5.81
C LEU A 421 2.29 5.34 -7.24
N LEU A 422 1.05 4.92 -7.49
CA LEU A 422 0.46 4.98 -8.82
C LEU A 422 0.35 6.41 -9.33
N ASP A 423 -0.14 7.34 -8.51
CA ASP A 423 -0.23 8.76 -8.88
C ASP A 423 1.14 9.32 -9.30
N HIS A 424 2.17 9.04 -8.50
CA HIS A 424 3.55 9.44 -8.79
C HIS A 424 4.15 8.75 -10.02
N MET A 425 3.80 7.50 -10.30
CA MET A 425 4.20 6.83 -11.55
C MET A 425 3.57 7.48 -12.77
N LEU A 426 2.29 7.88 -12.69
CA LEU A 426 1.60 8.58 -13.77
C LEU A 426 2.16 9.99 -13.97
N LEU A 427 2.41 10.72 -12.87
CA LEU A 427 3.04 12.05 -12.91
C LEU A 427 4.43 11.97 -13.53
N HIS A 428 5.24 11.01 -13.09
CA HIS A 428 6.56 10.75 -13.66
C HIS A 428 6.47 10.52 -15.17
N ARG A 429 5.59 9.61 -15.60
CA ARG A 429 5.42 9.29 -17.02
C ARG A 429 4.96 10.50 -17.83
N GLY A 430 4.05 11.31 -17.29
CA GLY A 430 3.56 12.51 -17.94
C GLY A 430 4.60 13.64 -18.02
N GLN A 431 5.47 13.75 -17.02
CA GLN A 431 6.47 14.83 -16.95
C GLN A 431 7.72 14.55 -17.78
N VAL A 432 8.29 13.35 -17.67
CA VAL A 432 9.60 13.05 -18.29
C VAL A 432 9.58 11.86 -19.24
N GLY A 433 8.49 11.08 -19.31
CA GLY A 433 8.42 9.88 -20.14
C GLY A 433 9.58 8.92 -19.84
N GLU A 434 10.34 8.59 -20.88
CA GLU A 434 11.56 7.75 -20.78
C GLU A 434 12.85 8.57 -20.51
N ASN A 435 12.77 9.90 -20.53
CA ASN A 435 13.95 10.76 -20.38
C ASN A 435 14.44 10.79 -18.93
N ARG A 436 15.47 9.98 -18.63
CA ARG A 436 16.05 9.84 -17.30
C ARG A 436 17.57 9.87 -17.37
N GLY A 437 18.19 10.40 -16.31
CA GLY A 437 19.63 10.26 -16.09
C GLY A 437 20.00 8.79 -15.92
N ILE A 438 21.14 8.39 -16.47
CA ILE A 438 21.64 7.02 -16.42
C ILE A 438 22.89 7.03 -15.52
N ILE A 439 23.03 6.02 -14.67
CA ILE A 439 24.23 5.79 -13.85
C ILE A 439 24.96 4.56 -14.40
N GLY A 440 26.28 4.64 -14.55
CA GLY A 440 27.13 3.54 -15.01
C GLY A 440 27.50 3.59 -16.50
N PRO A 441 28.08 2.50 -17.07
CA PRO A 441 28.64 2.51 -18.42
C PRO A 441 27.57 2.81 -19.49
N GLY A 442 27.77 3.90 -20.25
CA GLY A 442 26.81 4.39 -21.25
C GLY A 442 25.77 5.38 -20.69
N ALA A 443 26.15 6.13 -19.66
CA ALA A 443 25.55 7.42 -19.29
C ALA A 443 26.05 8.55 -20.19
#